data_AF-A0A376L0W9-F1
#
_entry.id   AF-A0A376L0W9-F1
#
_cell.length_a   1.000
_cell.length_b   1.000
_cell.length_c   1.000
_cell.angle_alpha   90.00
_cell.angle_beta   90.00
_cell.angle_gamma   90.00
#
_symmetry.space_group_name_H-M   'P 1'
#
loop_
_entity.id
_entity.type
_entity.pdbx_description
1 polymer ?
#
loop_
_entity_poly.entity_id
_entity_poly.type
_entity_poly.pdbx_seq_one_letter_code
_entity_poly.pdbx_strand_id
1 'polypeptide(L)'
;MFGKLSLDAVPFHEPIVMVTIAGIILGGLALVGLITYFGKWTYLWKEWLTSVDHKRLGIMYIIVAIVMLLRGFADAIMMRSQQALASAGEAGFLPPHHYDQIFTAHGVIMIFFVAMPFVIGLMNLVVPLQIGARDVAFPFLNNLSFWFTVVGVILVNVSLGVGEFGADRLAGLSTAIGNRVQSGSRC
;
A
#
# COMPACT_ATOMS: atom_id res chain seq x y z
N MET A 1 -17.08 15.53 10.24
CA MET A 1 -17.60 16.91 10.05
C MET A 1 -17.61 17.24 8.56
N PHE A 2 -18.68 16.79 7.88
CA PHE A 2 -19.02 16.85 6.45
C PHE A 2 -18.33 15.83 5.51
N GLY A 3 -19.11 15.25 4.58
CA GLY A 3 -18.73 14.16 3.66
C GLY A 3 -19.51 12.85 3.89
N LYS A 4 -19.30 11.84 3.04
CA LYS A 4 -19.90 10.48 3.20
C LYS A 4 -19.23 9.62 4.29
N LEU A 5 -18.28 10.19 5.04
CA LEU A 5 -17.53 9.50 6.10
C LEU A 5 -18.39 9.43 7.38
N SER A 6 -18.97 8.25 7.63
CA SER A 6 -19.63 7.88 8.89
C SER A 6 -18.71 7.00 9.74
N LEU A 7 -19.00 6.87 11.04
CA LEU A 7 -18.36 5.88 11.92
C LEU A 7 -18.60 4.43 11.43
N ASP A 8 -19.63 4.23 10.59
CA ASP A 8 -19.91 2.95 9.93
C ASP A 8 -18.91 2.59 8.82
N ALA A 9 -18.05 3.54 8.40
CA ALA A 9 -17.03 3.30 7.38
C ALA A 9 -15.82 2.51 7.92
N VAL A 10 -15.72 2.33 9.24
CA VAL A 10 -14.68 1.49 9.85
C VAL A 10 -15.29 0.12 10.14
N PRO A 11 -14.71 -0.98 9.64
CA PRO A 11 -15.25 -2.33 9.81
C PRO A 11 -15.00 -2.86 11.24
N PHE A 12 -15.66 -2.30 12.25
CA PHE A 12 -15.53 -2.69 13.66
C PHE A 12 -15.95 -4.13 13.94
N HIS A 13 -16.75 -4.72 13.06
CA HIS A 13 -17.27 -6.08 13.19
C HIS A 13 -16.31 -7.14 12.60
N GLU A 14 -15.24 -6.73 11.92
CA GLU A 14 -14.26 -7.64 11.33
C GLU A 14 -13.01 -7.77 12.21
N PRO A 15 -12.83 -8.91 12.90
CA PRO A 15 -11.72 -9.08 13.83
C PRO A 15 -10.34 -9.05 13.15
N ILE A 16 -10.25 -9.55 11.91
CA ILE A 16 -8.97 -9.61 11.16
C ILE A 16 -8.49 -8.20 10.80
N VAL A 17 -9.38 -7.35 10.29
CA VAL A 17 -9.06 -5.97 9.91
C VAL A 17 -8.72 -5.14 11.14
N MET A 18 -9.49 -5.27 12.22
CA MET A 18 -9.25 -4.54 13.47
C MET A 18 -7.90 -4.87 14.11
N VAL A 19 -7.51 -6.15 14.16
CA VAL A 19 -6.19 -6.56 14.67
C VAL A 19 -5.07 -6.02 13.78
N THR A 20 -5.28 -6.01 12.47
CA THR A 20 -4.30 -5.47 11.51
C THR A 20 -4.10 -3.97 11.71
N ILE A 21 -5.17 -3.19 11.83
CA ILE A 21 -5.10 -1.75 12.10
C ILE A 21 -4.41 -1.48 13.44
N ALA A 22 -4.80 -2.20 14.49
CA ALA A 22 -4.17 -2.06 15.81
C ALA A 22 -2.67 -2.38 15.76
N GLY A 23 -2.28 -3.44 15.06
CA GLY A 23 -0.87 -3.81 14.85
C GLY A 23 -0.09 -2.74 14.08
N ILE A 24 -0.66 -2.17 13.02
CA ILE A 24 -0.05 -1.07 12.26
C ILE A 24 0.14 0.17 13.13
N ILE A 25 -0.87 0.55 13.91
CA ILE A 25 -0.80 1.72 14.81
C ILE A 25 0.28 1.49 15.88
N LEU A 26 0.30 0.32 16.51
CA LEU A 26 1.30 -0.03 17.52
C LEU A 26 2.71 -0.06 16.93
N GLY A 27 2.89 -0.65 15.74
CA GLY A 27 4.16 -0.65 15.02
C GLY A 27 4.63 0.77 14.68
N GLY A 28 3.71 1.63 14.22
CA GLY A 28 3.98 3.05 13.95
C GLY A 28 4.40 3.82 15.20
N LEU A 29 3.68 3.62 16.32
CA LEU A 29 4.01 4.22 17.62
C LEU A 29 5.37 3.74 18.14
N ALA A 30 5.67 2.45 18.02
CA ALA A 30 6.97 1.90 18.41
C ALA A 30 8.11 2.52 17.59
N LEU A 31 7.91 2.69 16.28
CA LEU A 31 8.90 3.28 15.39
C LEU A 31 9.12 4.78 15.69
N VAL A 32 8.05 5.53 15.93
CA VAL A 32 8.12 6.94 16.38
C VAL A 32 8.81 7.05 17.75
N GLY A 33 8.50 6.14 18.67
CA GLY A 33 9.14 6.04 19.98
C GLY A 33 10.64 5.78 19.87
N LEU A 34 11.06 4.83 19.03
CA LEU A 34 12.47 4.52 18.78
C LEU A 34 13.23 5.69 18.17
N ILE A 35 12.66 6.37 17.17
CA ILE A 35 13.30 7.55 16.55
C ILE A 35 13.49 8.67 17.56
N THR A 36 12.48 8.88 18.41
CA THR A 36 12.51 9.91 19.47
C THR A 36 13.52 9.55 20.55
N TYR A 37 13.56 8.30 20.99
CA TYR A 37 14.52 7.79 21.96
C TYR A 37 15.98 7.96 21.49
N PHE A 38 16.26 7.66 20.21
CA PHE A 38 17.60 7.82 19.64
C PHE A 38 17.91 9.24 19.13
N GLY A 39 16.96 10.18 19.21
CA GLY A 39 17.15 11.57 18.79
C GLY A 39 17.45 11.75 17.29
N LYS A 40 17.02 10.81 16.43
CA LYS A 40 17.41 10.78 14.99
C LYS A 40 16.54 11.66 14.08
N TRP A 41 15.60 12.44 14.64
CA TRP A 41 14.71 13.33 13.89
C TRP A 41 15.44 14.30 12.97
N THR A 42 16.43 15.03 13.49
CA THR A 42 17.18 16.02 12.69
C THR A 42 18.00 15.36 11.58
N TYR A 43 18.53 14.16 11.84
CA TYR A 43 19.29 13.39 10.87
C TYR A 43 18.38 12.89 9.73
N LEU A 44 17.25 12.29 10.06
CA LEU A 44 16.28 11.84 9.05
C LEU A 44 15.80 13.00 8.17
N TRP A 45 15.49 14.14 8.77
CA TRP A 45 15.03 15.30 8.03
C TRP A 45 16.08 15.82 7.06
N LYS A 46 17.29 16.14 7.54
CA LYS A 46 18.34 16.78 6.73
C LYS A 46 18.98 15.82 5.72
N GLU A 47 19.14 14.56 6.09
CA GLU A 47 19.93 13.61 5.29
C GLU A 47 19.07 12.71 4.40
N TRP A 48 17.82 12.42 4.75
CA TRP A 48 17.02 11.45 4.00
C TRP A 48 15.81 12.10 3.34
N LEU A 49 14.93 12.71 4.14
CA LEU A 49 13.63 13.21 3.68
C LEU A 49 13.77 14.36 2.67
N THR A 50 14.72 15.28 2.90
CA THR A 50 14.99 16.40 1.98
C THR A 50 16.17 16.15 1.05
N SER A 51 16.67 14.91 0.97
CA SER A 51 17.80 14.58 0.11
C SER A 51 17.41 14.69 -1.37
N VAL A 52 18.35 15.14 -2.19
CA VAL A 52 18.22 15.10 -3.67
C VAL A 52 19.16 14.07 -4.31
N ASP A 53 20.04 13.44 -3.53
CA ASP A 53 20.96 12.41 -4.01
C ASP A 53 20.20 11.16 -4.49
N HIS A 54 20.39 10.84 -5.78
CA HIS A 54 19.80 9.67 -6.45
C HIS A 54 20.05 8.34 -5.72
N LYS A 55 21.19 8.19 -5.01
CA LYS A 55 21.51 6.98 -4.23
C LYS A 55 20.59 6.84 -3.01
N ARG A 56 20.41 7.94 -2.26
CA ARG A 56 19.56 7.95 -1.06
C ARG A 56 18.09 7.75 -1.44
N LEU A 57 17.65 8.41 -2.51
CA LEU A 57 16.32 8.20 -3.09
C LEU A 57 16.12 6.75 -3.55
N GLY A 58 17.08 6.17 -4.26
CA GLY A 58 17.02 4.77 -4.70
C GLY A 58 16.85 3.79 -3.53
N ILE A 59 17.59 4.01 -2.43
CA ILE A 59 17.46 3.22 -1.20
C ILE A 59 16.07 3.39 -0.58
N MET A 60 15.55 4.62 -0.50
CA MET A 60 14.22 4.87 0.05
C MET A 60 13.11 4.19 -0.77
N TYR A 61 13.21 4.21 -2.11
CA TYR A 61 12.30 3.49 -3.00
C TYR A 61 12.31 1.98 -2.74
N ILE A 62 13.49 1.38 -2.58
CA ILE A 62 13.64 -0.04 -2.28
C ILE A 62 13.07 -0.37 -0.89
N ILE A 63 13.31 0.47 0.11
CA ILE A 63 12.74 0.29 1.46
C ILE A 63 11.22 0.29 1.40
N VAL A 64 10.60 1.23 0.69
CA VAL A 64 9.15 1.27 0.51
C VAL A 64 8.65 -0.01 -0.17
N ALA A 65 9.33 -0.46 -1.24
CA ALA A 65 8.97 -1.69 -1.93
C ALA A 65 9.05 -2.93 -1.01
N ILE A 66 10.08 -3.03 -0.16
CA ILE A 66 10.24 -4.15 0.78
C ILE A 66 9.15 -4.12 1.85
N VAL A 67 8.81 -2.96 2.40
CA VAL A 67 7.72 -2.84 3.39
C VAL A 67 6.38 -3.23 2.76
N MET A 68 6.11 -2.76 1.53
CA MET A 68 4.89 -3.12 0.80
C MET A 68 4.88 -4.58 0.33
N LEU A 69 6.05 -5.18 0.11
CA LEU A 69 6.18 -6.61 -0.17
C LEU A 69 5.67 -7.44 1.02
N LEU A 70 5.99 -7.06 2.26
CA LEU A 70 5.47 -7.75 3.44
C LEU A 70 3.93 -7.70 3.49
N ARG A 71 3.34 -6.53 3.18
CA ARG A 71 1.89 -6.37 3.09
C ARG A 71 1.28 -7.26 2.00
N GLY A 72 1.80 -7.17 0.77
CA GLY A 72 1.34 -7.99 -0.34
C GLY A 72 1.51 -9.49 -0.09
N PHE A 73 2.59 -9.90 0.59
CA PHE A 73 2.84 -11.29 0.94
C PHE A 73 1.85 -11.81 1.99
N ALA A 74 1.50 -11.00 3.00
CA ALA A 74 0.45 -11.35 3.95
C ALA A 74 -0.89 -11.61 3.25
N ASP A 75 -1.28 -10.78 2.29
CA ASP A 75 -2.50 -10.98 1.49
C ASP A 75 -2.44 -12.27 0.66
N ALA A 76 -1.28 -12.58 0.08
CA ALA A 76 -1.09 -13.81 -0.71
C ALA A 76 -1.28 -15.06 0.16
N ILE A 77 -0.72 -15.06 1.38
CA ILE A 77 -0.90 -16.17 2.32
C ILE A 77 -2.38 -16.31 2.67
N MET A 78 -3.07 -15.23 3.01
CA MET A 78 -4.50 -15.28 3.33
C MET A 78 -5.34 -15.87 2.19
N MET A 79 -5.09 -15.46 0.94
CA MET A 79 -5.79 -16.03 -0.22
C MET A 79 -5.48 -17.51 -0.44
N ARG A 80 -4.21 -17.92 -0.28
CA ARG A 80 -3.80 -19.32 -0.46
C ARG A 80 -4.34 -20.22 0.65
N SER A 81 -4.36 -19.75 1.89
CA SER A 81 -4.98 -20.46 3.01
C SER A 81 -6.48 -20.64 2.80
N GLN A 82 -7.18 -19.62 2.30
CA GLN A 82 -8.62 -19.74 1.99
C GLN A 82 -8.88 -20.75 0.85
N GLN A 83 -8.08 -20.74 -0.22
CA GLN A 83 -8.19 -21.73 -1.30
C GLN A 83 -7.96 -23.17 -0.81
N ALA A 84 -6.97 -23.36 0.08
CA ALA A 84 -6.68 -24.67 0.65
C ALA A 84 -7.85 -25.20 1.49
N LEU A 85 -8.45 -24.37 2.34
CA LEU A 85 -9.63 -24.75 3.14
C LEU A 85 -10.86 -25.02 2.28
N ALA A 86 -11.11 -24.16 1.28
CA ALA A 86 -12.22 -24.35 0.34
C ALA A 86 -12.07 -25.66 -0.45
N SER A 87 -10.84 -26.03 -0.83
CA SER A 87 -10.56 -27.31 -1.51
C SER A 87 -10.77 -28.54 -0.60
N ALA A 88 -10.72 -28.36 0.72
CA ALA A 88 -11.01 -29.40 1.70
C ALA A 88 -12.51 -29.52 2.06
N GLY A 89 -13.37 -28.69 1.46
CA GLY A 89 -14.83 -28.68 1.69
C GLY A 89 -15.27 -27.84 2.90
N GLU A 90 -14.37 -27.09 3.52
CA GLU A 90 -14.67 -26.19 4.63
C GLU A 90 -15.17 -24.82 4.14
N ALA A 91 -16.03 -24.16 4.91
CA ALA A 91 -16.55 -22.82 4.58
C ALA A 91 -15.46 -21.72 4.56
N GLY A 92 -14.30 -21.97 5.18
CA GLY A 92 -13.17 -21.04 5.26
C GLY A 92 -13.42 -19.87 6.21
N PHE A 93 -12.49 -18.89 6.21
CA PHE A 93 -12.51 -17.73 7.10
C PHE A 93 -12.72 -16.39 6.36
N LEU A 94 -12.71 -16.40 5.01
CA LEU A 94 -12.94 -15.22 4.18
C LEU A 94 -14.23 -15.36 3.34
N PRO A 95 -15.29 -14.58 3.67
CA PRO A 95 -16.43 -14.39 2.78
C PRO A 95 -16.00 -13.91 1.38
N PRO A 96 -16.78 -14.21 0.31
CA PRO A 96 -16.44 -13.84 -1.06
C PRO A 96 -16.13 -12.35 -1.27
N HIS A 97 -16.87 -11.47 -0.58
CA HIS A 97 -16.66 -10.01 -0.65
C HIS A 97 -15.28 -9.59 -0.16
N HIS A 98 -14.79 -10.13 0.97
CA HIS A 98 -13.44 -9.83 1.47
C HIS A 98 -12.35 -10.47 0.63
N TYR A 99 -12.60 -11.67 0.09
CA TYR A 99 -11.63 -12.33 -0.77
C TYR A 99 -11.35 -11.52 -2.04
N ASP A 100 -12.39 -11.00 -2.70
CA ASP A 100 -12.25 -10.18 -3.91
C ASP A 100 -11.56 -8.84 -3.64
N GLN A 101 -11.81 -8.23 -2.47
CA GLN A 101 -11.11 -7.02 -2.02
C GLN A 101 -9.62 -7.27 -1.78
N ILE A 102 -9.27 -8.35 -1.05
CA ILE A 102 -7.88 -8.73 -0.77
C ILE A 102 -7.14 -9.03 -2.07
N PHE A 103 -7.76 -9.77 -3.00
CA PHE A 103 -7.15 -10.08 -4.29
C PHE A 103 -6.86 -8.83 -5.11
N THR A 104 -7.82 -7.91 -5.19
CA THR A 104 -7.66 -6.65 -5.93
C THR A 104 -6.58 -5.77 -5.30
N ALA A 105 -6.62 -5.60 -3.97
CA ALA A 105 -5.62 -4.82 -3.25
C ALA A 105 -4.21 -5.43 -3.36
N HIS A 106 -4.10 -6.76 -3.26
CA HIS A 106 -2.85 -7.49 -3.45
C HIS A 106 -2.23 -7.21 -4.83
N GLY A 107 -3.02 -7.34 -5.90
CA GLY A 107 -2.55 -7.11 -7.26
C GLY A 107 -2.09 -5.68 -7.50
N VAL A 108 -2.87 -4.69 -7.02
CA VAL A 108 -2.50 -3.27 -7.10
C VAL A 108 -1.19 -3.01 -6.38
N ILE A 109 -1.00 -3.59 -5.19
CA ILE A 109 0.21 -3.37 -4.40
C ILE A 109 1.43 -4.02 -5.01
N MET A 110 1.32 -5.28 -5.44
CA MET A 110 2.45 -5.98 -6.04
C MET A 110 2.93 -5.29 -7.33
N ILE A 111 2.02 -4.77 -8.15
CA ILE A 111 2.39 -4.07 -9.39
C ILE A 111 2.88 -2.65 -9.11
N PHE A 112 2.04 -1.81 -8.50
CA PHE A 112 2.29 -0.37 -8.42
C PHE A 112 3.19 0.04 -7.25
N PHE A 113 3.22 -0.73 -6.17
CA PHE A 113 3.90 -0.33 -4.93
C PHE A 113 5.06 -1.25 -4.53
N VAL A 114 5.20 -2.41 -5.18
CA VAL A 114 6.36 -3.29 -5.05
C VAL A 114 7.20 -3.27 -6.32
N ALA A 115 6.69 -3.76 -7.45
CA ALA A 115 7.47 -3.91 -8.67
C ALA A 115 7.96 -2.55 -9.22
N MET A 116 7.05 -1.58 -9.39
CA MET A 116 7.40 -0.26 -9.94
C MET A 116 8.42 0.48 -9.04
N PRO A 117 8.21 0.65 -7.73
CA PRO A 117 9.17 1.34 -6.86
C PRO A 117 10.49 0.59 -6.75
N PHE A 118 10.48 -0.75 -6.77
CA PHE A 118 11.72 -1.54 -6.73
C PHE A 118 12.58 -1.32 -7.98
N VAL A 119 11.97 -1.38 -9.17
CA VAL A 119 12.69 -1.14 -10.43
C VAL A 119 13.15 0.31 -10.52
N ILE A 120 12.29 1.28 -10.21
CA ILE A 120 12.64 2.71 -10.22
C ILE A 120 13.74 3.02 -9.19
N GLY A 121 13.71 2.37 -8.02
CA GLY A 121 14.74 2.52 -6.99
C GLY A 121 16.10 1.98 -7.45
N LEU A 122 16.12 0.80 -8.07
CA LEU A 122 17.34 0.24 -8.67
C LEU A 122 17.87 1.10 -9.81
N MET A 123 16.99 1.60 -10.69
CA MET A 123 17.38 2.50 -11.77
C MET A 123 18.00 3.80 -11.22
N ASN A 124 17.39 4.39 -10.19
CA ASN A 124 17.94 5.58 -9.54
C ASN A 124 19.32 5.35 -8.92
N LEU A 125 19.57 4.16 -8.38
CA LEU A 125 20.86 3.83 -7.77
C LEU A 125 21.93 3.54 -8.85
N VAL A 126 21.59 2.71 -9.83
CA VAL A 126 22.59 2.09 -10.73
C VAL A 126 22.78 2.87 -12.04
N VAL A 127 21.73 3.44 -12.64
CA VAL A 127 21.83 4.05 -13.98
C VAL A 127 22.78 5.24 -14.02
N PRO A 128 22.73 6.22 -13.09
CA PRO A 128 23.69 7.34 -13.10
C PRO A 128 25.14 6.87 -12.96
N LEU A 129 25.37 5.80 -12.18
CA LEU A 129 26.69 5.21 -12.00
C LEU A 129 27.18 4.50 -13.26
N GLN A 130 26.29 3.84 -14.01
CA GLN A 130 26.64 3.16 -15.27
C GLN A 130 27.03 4.14 -16.38
N ILE A 131 26.37 5.30 -16.46
CA ILE A 131 26.67 6.34 -17.45
C ILE A 131 27.79 7.30 -17.02
N GLY A 132 28.36 7.10 -15.82
CA GLY A 132 29.41 7.97 -15.26
C GLY A 132 28.95 9.38 -14.92
N ALA A 133 27.63 9.60 -14.78
CA ALA A 133 27.08 10.88 -14.39
C ALA A 133 27.19 11.10 -12.87
N ARG A 134 27.30 12.37 -12.47
CA ARG A 134 27.35 12.74 -11.04
C ARG A 134 25.98 12.63 -10.36
N ASP A 135 24.90 12.90 -11.11
CA ASP A 135 23.52 12.87 -10.62
C ASP A 135 22.53 12.76 -11.80
N VAL A 136 21.24 12.61 -11.50
CA VAL A 136 20.15 12.65 -12.48
C VAL A 136 19.91 14.07 -13.02
N ALA A 137 19.32 14.19 -14.21
CA ALA A 137 19.09 15.48 -14.87
C ALA A 137 18.22 16.46 -14.06
N PHE A 138 17.28 15.96 -13.25
CA PHE A 138 16.37 16.77 -12.44
C PHE A 138 16.27 16.23 -11.00
N PRO A 139 17.22 16.56 -10.10
CA PRO A 139 17.26 16.00 -8.75
C PRO A 139 16.03 16.34 -7.89
N PHE A 140 15.50 17.56 -8.02
CA PHE A 140 14.29 17.97 -7.29
C PHE A 140 13.03 17.21 -7.74
N LEU A 141 12.84 17.02 -9.05
CA LEU A 141 11.69 16.27 -9.56
C LEU A 141 11.75 14.79 -9.16
N ASN A 142 12.96 14.24 -8.99
CA ASN A 142 13.13 12.88 -8.50
C ASN A 142 12.65 12.74 -7.04
N ASN A 143 12.98 13.72 -6.18
CA ASN A 143 12.48 13.76 -4.80
C ASN A 143 10.95 13.91 -4.78
N LEU A 144 10.40 14.81 -5.59
CA LEU A 144 8.96 14.98 -5.70
C LEU A 144 8.24 13.70 -6.17
N SER A 145 8.83 12.97 -7.13
CA SER A 145 8.30 11.69 -7.64
C SER A 145 8.28 10.62 -6.55
N PHE A 146 9.28 10.60 -5.68
CA PHE A 146 9.31 9.71 -4.53
C PHE A 146 8.16 10.03 -3.57
N TRP A 147 7.94 11.30 -3.24
CA TRP A 147 6.84 11.68 -2.35
C TRP A 147 5.46 11.40 -2.93
N PHE A 148 5.24 11.54 -4.24
CA PHE A 148 3.98 11.11 -4.85
C PHE A 148 3.76 9.60 -4.70
N THR A 149 4.81 8.80 -4.79
CA THR A 149 4.73 7.35 -4.53
C THR A 149 4.35 7.08 -3.07
N VAL A 150 4.97 7.78 -2.12
CA VAL A 150 4.66 7.66 -0.68
C VAL A 150 3.22 8.07 -0.38
N VAL A 151 2.73 9.16 -0.96
CA VAL A 151 1.32 9.58 -0.82
C VAL A 151 0.38 8.50 -1.35
N GLY A 152 0.67 7.90 -2.51
CA GLY A 152 -0.09 6.78 -3.05
C GLY A 152 -0.11 5.57 -2.10
N VAL A 153 1.04 5.20 -1.54
CA VAL A 153 1.16 4.13 -0.54
C VAL A 153 0.32 4.42 0.69
N ILE A 154 0.36 5.65 1.21
CA ILE A 154 -0.42 6.05 2.39
C ILE A 154 -1.92 5.92 2.09
N LEU A 155 -2.38 6.43 0.95
CA LEU A 155 -3.80 6.36 0.57
C LEU A 155 -4.30 4.91 0.48
N VAL A 156 -3.50 4.02 -0.11
CA VAL A 156 -3.81 2.58 -0.21
C VAL A 156 -3.80 1.88 1.15
N ASN A 157 -2.93 2.27 2.08
CA ASN A 157 -2.96 1.66 3.41
C ASN A 157 -4.11 2.22 4.27
N VAL A 158 -4.48 3.49 4.08
CA VAL A 158 -5.61 4.12 4.79
C VAL A 158 -6.95 3.52 4.36
N SER A 159 -7.16 3.23 3.07
CA SER A 159 -8.41 2.63 2.60
C SER A 159 -8.64 1.19 3.06
N LEU A 160 -7.66 0.55 3.72
CA LEU A 160 -7.87 -0.70 4.44
C LEU A 160 -8.59 -0.48 5.79
N GLY A 161 -8.41 0.69 6.43
CA GLY A 161 -8.99 1.01 7.73
C GLY A 161 -10.15 1.99 7.72
N VAL A 162 -10.32 2.74 6.62
CA VAL A 162 -11.41 3.69 6.44
C VAL A 162 -12.04 3.48 5.06
N GLY A 163 -13.19 2.80 5.03
CA GLY A 163 -13.93 2.42 3.82
C GLY A 163 -13.59 1.03 3.30
N GLU A 164 -14.15 0.70 2.13
CA GLU A 164 -13.84 -0.54 1.40
C GLU A 164 -12.82 -0.26 0.29
N PHE A 165 -11.79 -1.10 0.19
CA PHE A 165 -10.92 -1.10 -0.97
C PHE A 165 -11.73 -1.57 -2.17
N GLY A 166 -11.71 -0.80 -3.27
CA GLY A 166 -12.57 -1.06 -4.42
C GLY A 166 -12.54 -2.55 -4.81
N ALA A 167 -13.70 -3.22 -4.67
CA ALA A 167 -13.91 -4.59 -5.14
C ALA A 167 -13.95 -4.68 -6.69
N ASP A 168 -13.52 -3.60 -7.35
CA ASP A 168 -13.57 -3.46 -8.78
C ASP A 168 -12.30 -4.06 -9.38
N ARG A 169 -12.50 -5.14 -10.14
CA ARG A 169 -11.47 -5.70 -11.02
C ARG A 169 -10.85 -4.55 -11.82
N LEU A 170 -9.51 -4.53 -11.90
CA LEU A 170 -8.57 -3.58 -12.53
C LEU A 170 -8.92 -2.99 -13.92
N ALA A 171 -10.09 -3.32 -14.50
CA ALA A 171 -10.56 -2.91 -15.82
C ALA A 171 -11.95 -2.24 -15.84
N GLY A 172 -12.48 -1.72 -14.73
CA GLY A 172 -13.72 -0.89 -14.75
C GLY A 172 -14.99 -1.57 -15.29
N LEU A 173 -14.95 -2.90 -15.50
CA LEU A 173 -16.06 -3.68 -16.06
C LEU A 173 -17.27 -3.73 -15.11
N SER A 174 -17.05 -3.44 -13.82
CA SER A 174 -18.05 -3.43 -12.77
C SER A 174 -18.94 -2.18 -12.79
N THR A 175 -18.43 -0.98 -13.11
CA THR A 175 -19.24 0.25 -13.04
C THR A 175 -20.38 0.28 -14.07
N ALA A 176 -20.23 -0.41 -15.21
CA ALA A 176 -21.30 -0.55 -16.22
C ALA A 176 -22.37 -1.60 -15.85
N ILE A 177 -22.09 -2.50 -14.89
CA ILE A 177 -22.98 -3.57 -14.45
C ILE A 177 -23.58 -3.24 -13.08
N GLY A 178 -22.81 -2.70 -12.13
CA GLY A 178 -23.25 -2.27 -10.81
C GLY A 178 -24.30 -1.16 -10.87
N ASN A 179 -24.13 -0.16 -11.75
CA ASN A 179 -25.18 0.85 -11.98
C ASN A 179 -26.45 0.26 -12.62
N ARG A 180 -26.34 -0.85 -13.37
CA ARG A 180 -27.51 -1.53 -13.95
C ARG A 180 -28.21 -2.47 -12.97
N VAL A 181 -27.49 -3.10 -12.05
CA VAL A 181 -28.07 -3.96 -11.01
C VAL A 181 -28.74 -3.13 -9.91
N GLN A 182 -28.14 -1.99 -9.49
CA GLN A 182 -28.80 -1.07 -8.55
C GLN A 182 -29.97 -0.28 -9.16
N SER A 183 -30.00 -0.09 -10.48
CA SER A 183 -31.14 0.50 -11.20
C SER A 183 -32.26 -0.52 -11.45
N GLY A 184 -31.92 -1.79 -11.69
CA GLY A 184 -32.90 -2.87 -11.93
C GLY A 184 -33.66 -3.38 -10.70
N SER A 185 -33.24 -2.99 -9.49
CA SER A 185 -33.94 -3.30 -8.23
C SER A 185 -34.88 -2.17 -7.76
N ARG A 186 -35.12 -1.16 -8.61
CA ARG A 186 -36.15 -0.12 -8.40
C ARG A 186 -37.21 -0.21 -9.51
N CYS A 187 -37.91 -1.34 -9.55
CA CYS A 187 -39.25 -1.43 -10.12
C CYS A 187 -40.20 -1.87 -9.01
#